data_AF-A0A8B3FNI3-F1
#
_entry.id   AF-A0A8B3FNI3-F1
#
_cell.length_a   1.000
_cell.length_b   1.000
_cell.length_c   1.000
_cell.angle_alpha   90.00
_cell.angle_beta   90.00
_cell.angle_gamma   90.00
#
_symmetry.space_group_name_H-M   'P 1'
#
loop_
_entity.id
_entity.type
_entity.pdbx_description
1 polymer ?
#
loop_
_entity_poly.entity_id
_entity_poly.type
_entity_poly.pdbx_seq_one_letter_code
_entity_poly.pdbx_strand_id
1 'polypeptide(L)'
;MQGTDDMAPAGAWVEIERTVLTPDERAAGLPAETAGTPLLEWVDGFLEAEARVGEEVTIRTIIGREHRGTLRRINPGYTHSFGDTVPEILTIGTEYES
;
A
#
# COMPACT_ATOMS: atom_id res chain seq x y z
N MET A 1 24.06 5.56 4.46
CA MET A 1 24.14 4.08 4.60
C MET A 1 22.69 3.59 4.53
N GLN A 2 22.18 3.34 3.32
CA GLN A 2 20.83 2.79 3.09
C GLN A 2 21.06 1.38 2.56
N GLY A 3 20.72 0.35 3.33
CA GLY A 3 21.01 -1.02 2.92
C GLY A 3 20.12 -2.10 3.51
N THR A 4 19.28 -1.77 4.49
CA THR A 4 18.40 -2.74 5.17
C THR A 4 16.97 -2.24 5.40
N ASP A 5 16.74 -0.93 5.48
CA ASP A 5 15.40 -0.37 5.76
C ASP A 5 14.44 -0.38 4.56
N ASP A 6 14.93 -0.73 3.37
CA ASP A 6 14.12 -0.77 2.15
C ASP A 6 13.64 -2.19 1.81
N MET A 7 14.11 -3.23 2.50
CA MET A 7 13.72 -4.63 2.24
C MET A 7 12.65 -5.10 3.23
N ALA A 8 11.50 -5.54 2.73
CA ALA A 8 10.40 -6.07 3.52
C ALA A 8 10.32 -7.60 3.38
N PRO A 9 10.28 -8.37 4.47
CA PRO A 9 10.03 -9.80 4.39
C PRO A 9 8.58 -10.11 3.99
N ALA A 10 8.34 -11.32 3.47
CA ALA A 10 6.97 -11.81 3.28
C ALA A 10 6.18 -11.76 4.60
N GLY A 11 4.91 -11.36 4.53
CA GLY A 11 4.04 -11.13 5.68
C GLY A 11 4.22 -9.78 6.37
N ALA A 12 5.16 -8.93 5.93
CA ALA A 12 5.27 -7.57 6.45
C ALA A 12 4.03 -6.74 6.08
N TRP A 13 3.61 -5.86 6.99
CA TRP A 13 2.60 -4.86 6.70
C TRP A 13 3.23 -3.72 5.89
N VAL A 14 2.66 -3.43 4.74
CA VAL A 14 3.22 -2.49 3.78
C VAL A 14 2.13 -1.67 3.11
N GLU A 15 2.51 -0.53 2.53
CA GLU A 15 1.66 0.24 1.62
C GLU A 15 2.15 0.08 0.19
N ILE A 16 1.24 -0.25 -0.73
CA ILE A 16 1.46 -0.14 -2.17
C ILE A 16 0.76 1.07 -2.75
N GLU A 17 1.30 1.60 -3.84
CA GLU A 17 0.68 2.63 -4.66
C GLU A 17 0.43 2.09 -6.08
N ARG A 18 -0.73 2.42 -6.65
CA ARG A 18 -0.98 2.19 -8.08
C ARG A 18 -1.79 3.30 -8.72
N THR A 19 -1.62 3.44 -10.03
CA THR A 19 -2.51 4.26 -10.86
C THR A 19 -3.76 3.47 -11.18
N VAL A 20 -4.92 3.96 -10.75
CA VAL A 20 -6.22 3.36 -11.05
C VAL A 20 -6.77 3.87 -12.39
N LEU A 21 -6.61 5.16 -12.65
CA LEU A 21 -6.97 5.79 -13.92
C LEU A 21 -5.87 6.76 -14.34
N THR A 22 -5.39 6.60 -15.56
CA THR A 22 -4.59 7.62 -16.24
C THR A 22 -5.44 8.86 -16.55
N PRO A 23 -4.84 10.02 -16.83
CA PRO A 23 -5.60 11.22 -17.24
C PRO A 23 -6.59 10.97 -18.38
N ASP A 24 -6.22 10.13 -19.36
CA ASP A 24 -7.06 9.82 -20.53
C ASP A 24 -8.26 8.92 -20.21
N GLU A 25 -8.25 8.24 -19.05
CA GLU A 25 -9.32 7.37 -18.57
C GLU A 25 -10.25 8.09 -17.56
N ARG A 26 -9.99 9.38 -17.29
CA ARG A 26 -10.82 10.18 -16.37
C ARG A 26 -12.18 10.50 -16.99
N ALA A 27 -13.19 10.62 -16.13
CA ALA A 27 -14.56 10.88 -16.56
C ALA A 27 -14.70 12.21 -17.32
N ALA A 28 -15.60 12.23 -18.31
CA ALA A 28 -15.97 13.46 -19.00
C ALA A 28 -16.65 14.46 -18.05
N GLY A 29 -16.38 15.76 -18.24
CA GLY A 29 -17.00 16.83 -17.46
C GLY A 29 -16.26 17.21 -16.16
N LEU A 30 -15.11 16.61 -15.89
CA LEU A 30 -14.23 17.08 -14.81
C LEU A 30 -13.60 18.44 -15.16
N PRO A 31 -13.31 19.31 -14.16
CA PRO A 31 -12.46 20.48 -14.36
C PRO A 31 -11.11 20.07 -14.96
N ALA A 32 -10.56 20.92 -15.83
CA ALA A 32 -9.33 20.61 -16.58
C ALA A 32 -8.16 20.20 -15.66
N GLU A 33 -8.02 20.85 -14.51
CA GLU A 33 -6.99 20.54 -13.51
C GLU A 33 -7.13 19.12 -12.94
N THR A 34 -8.36 18.68 -12.69
CA THR A 34 -8.66 17.33 -12.18
C THR A 34 -8.59 16.26 -13.27
N ALA A 35 -8.96 16.60 -14.50
CA ALA A 35 -8.85 15.70 -15.65
C ALA A 35 -7.38 15.44 -16.03
N GLY A 36 -6.51 16.46 -15.90
CA GLY A 36 -5.08 16.36 -16.23
C GLY A 36 -4.23 15.58 -15.21
N THR A 37 -4.82 15.04 -14.15
CA THR A 37 -4.10 14.36 -13.06
C THR A 37 -4.58 12.90 -12.95
N PRO A 38 -3.68 11.91 -12.79
CA PRO A 38 -4.07 10.52 -12.58
C PRO A 38 -4.85 10.34 -11.28
N LEU A 39 -5.70 9.31 -11.25
CA LEU A 39 -6.26 8.79 -10.00
C LEU A 39 -5.32 7.74 -9.44
N LEU A 40 -4.71 8.04 -8.30
CA LEU A 40 -3.84 7.12 -7.58
C LEU A 40 -4.60 6.46 -6.42
N GLU A 41 -4.20 5.26 -6.08
CA GLU A 41 -4.69 4.50 -4.93
C GLU A 41 -3.50 4.04 -4.10
N TRP A 42 -3.61 4.19 -2.78
CA TRP A 42 -2.73 3.58 -1.81
C TRP A 42 -3.51 2.54 -1.03
N VAL A 43 -2.93 1.35 -0.87
CA VAL A 43 -3.55 0.24 -0.15
C VAL A 43 -2.54 -0.38 0.78
N ASP A 44 -2.95 -0.58 2.02
CA ASP A 44 -2.17 -1.29 3.01
C ASP A 44 -2.55 -2.77 3.06
N GLY A 45 -1.56 -3.64 3.25
CA GLY A 45 -1.77 -5.07 3.41
C GLY A 45 -0.50 -5.82 3.75
N PHE A 46 -0.64 -7.13 3.88
CA PHE A 46 0.46 -8.04 4.12
C PHE A 46 1.12 -8.45 2.81
N LEU A 47 2.44 -8.29 2.73
CA LEU A 47 3.23 -8.60 1.55
C LEU A 47 3.28 -10.12 1.27
N GLU A 48 3.06 -10.56 0.03
CA GLU A 48 3.07 -11.99 -0.32
C GLU A 48 4.47 -12.63 -0.37
N ALA A 49 5.48 -11.86 -0.76
CA ALA A 49 6.85 -12.31 -0.95
C ALA A 49 7.83 -11.20 -0.59
N GLU A 50 9.04 -11.54 -0.15
CA GLU A 50 10.07 -10.54 0.15
C GLU A 50 10.30 -9.60 -1.04
N ALA A 51 10.36 -8.30 -0.77
CA ALA A 51 10.52 -7.28 -1.81
C ALA A 51 11.16 -6.00 -1.27
N ARG A 52 11.76 -5.22 -2.17
CA ARG A 52 12.35 -3.92 -1.88
C ARG A 52 11.39 -2.78 -2.23
N VAL A 53 11.40 -1.70 -1.44
CA VAL A 53 10.69 -0.46 -1.75
C VAL A 53 11.03 0.00 -3.18
N GLY A 54 10.00 0.33 -3.96
CA GLY A 54 10.07 0.68 -5.38
C GLY A 54 9.81 -0.50 -6.33
N GLU A 55 9.80 -1.74 -5.85
CA GLU A 55 9.43 -2.91 -6.64
C GLU A 55 7.90 -3.06 -6.74
N GLU A 56 7.45 -3.71 -7.80
CA GLU A 56 6.04 -4.05 -7.98
C GLU A 56 5.75 -5.38 -7.28
N VAL A 57 4.76 -5.38 -6.39
CA VAL A 57 4.50 -6.46 -5.44
C VAL A 57 3.01 -6.78 -5.38
N THR A 58 2.71 -7.96 -4.83
CA THR A 58 1.35 -8.35 -4.45
C THR A 58 1.21 -8.31 -2.94
N ILE A 59 0.09 -7.77 -2.46
CA ILE A 59 -0.31 -7.77 -1.05
C ILE A 59 -1.67 -8.43 -0.87
N ARG A 60 -1.93 -8.94 0.33
CA ARG A 60 -3.26 -9.31 0.80
C ARG A 60 -3.69 -8.37 1.93
N THR A 61 -4.80 -7.67 1.71
CA THR A 61 -5.40 -6.77 2.71
C THR A 61 -5.89 -7.56 3.92
N ILE A 62 -6.12 -6.88 5.04
CA ILE A 62 -6.62 -7.49 6.27
C ILE A 62 -7.97 -8.22 6.08
N ILE A 63 -8.81 -7.77 5.14
CA ILE A 63 -10.10 -8.40 4.79
C ILE A 63 -9.99 -9.43 3.66
N GLY A 64 -8.78 -9.91 3.35
CA GLY A 64 -8.55 -11.03 2.42
C GLY A 64 -8.56 -10.69 0.92
N ARG A 65 -8.57 -9.41 0.52
CA ARG A 65 -8.46 -9.02 -0.90
C ARG A 65 -7.02 -8.93 -1.36
N GLU A 66 -6.75 -9.37 -2.59
CA GLU A 66 -5.45 -9.26 -3.23
C GLU A 66 -5.32 -7.97 -4.06
N HIS A 67 -4.21 -7.25 -3.91
CA HIS A 67 -3.89 -6.05 -4.68
C HIS A 67 -2.44 -6.08 -5.17
N ARG A 68 -2.17 -5.48 -6.32
CA ARG A 68 -0.83 -5.35 -6.91
C ARG A 68 -0.50 -3.89 -7.16
N GLY A 69 0.73 -3.49 -6.85
CA GLY A 69 1.20 -2.11 -6.99
C GLY A 69 2.65 -1.96 -6.57
N THR A 70 3.16 -0.72 -6.62
CA THR A 70 4.54 -0.42 -6.24
C THR A 70 4.66 -0.30 -4.73
N LEU A 71 5.54 -1.07 -4.11
CA LEU A 71 5.84 -0.98 -2.68
C LEU A 71 6.39 0.40 -2.34
N ARG A 72 5.70 1.17 -1.50
CA ARG A 72 6.10 2.53 -1.11
C ARG A 72 6.66 2.60 0.30
N ARG A 73 6.02 1.92 1.25
CA ARG A 73 6.35 2.04 2.67
C ARG A 73 6.22 0.69 3.37
N ILE A 74 7.09 0.47 4.35
CA ILE A 74 7.05 -0.66 5.28
C ILE A 74 6.51 -0.12 6.60
N ASN A 75 5.54 -0.80 7.20
CA ASN A 75 4.84 -0.36 8.41
C ASN A 75 4.39 1.10 8.35
N PRO A 76 3.50 1.47 7.39
CA PRO A 76 3.01 2.84 7.25
C PRO A 76 2.25 3.30 8.51
N GLY A 77 2.73 4.38 9.14
CA GLY A 77 2.09 5.05 10.27
C GLY A 77 1.40 6.37 9.87
N TYR A 78 0.50 6.88 10.73
CA TYR A 78 -0.16 8.16 10.51
C TYR A 78 0.52 9.29 11.29
N THR A 79 1.26 10.12 10.57
CA THR A 79 2.10 11.21 11.12
C THR A 79 1.34 12.30 11.87
N HIS A 80 0.02 12.41 11.67
CA HIS A 80 -0.77 13.54 12.18
C HIS A 80 -1.56 13.27 13.46
N SER A 81 -1.63 12.03 13.99
CA SER A 81 -2.56 11.78 15.11
C SER A 81 -2.35 10.48 15.90
N PHE A 82 -1.66 9.46 15.38
CA PHE A 82 -1.74 8.11 15.97
C PHE A 82 -0.41 7.39 16.18
N GLY A 83 0.72 8.06 15.89
CA GLY A 83 2.05 7.48 16.09
C GLY A 83 2.42 6.44 15.03
N ASP A 84 3.49 5.71 15.33
CA ASP A 84 4.01 4.66 14.46
C ASP A 84 3.12 3.42 14.50
N THR A 85 3.12 2.65 13.41
CA THR A 85 2.45 1.35 13.35
C THR A 85 3.03 0.42 14.42
N VAL A 86 2.16 -0.30 15.11
CA VAL A 86 2.54 -1.36 16.07
C VAL A 86 2.32 -2.71 15.39
N PRO A 87 3.35 -3.34 14.80
CA PRO A 87 3.18 -4.52 13.96
C PRO A 87 2.53 -5.71 14.69
N GLU A 88 2.80 -5.84 15.99
CA GLU A 88 2.32 -6.95 16.82
C GLU A 88 0.79 -7.01 16.96
N ILE A 89 0.09 -5.89 16.71
CA ILE A 89 -1.38 -5.82 16.79
C ILE A 89 -2.03 -6.21 15.46
N LEU A 90 -1.30 -6.11 14.34
CA LEU A 90 -1.89 -6.23 12.99
C LEU A 90 -2.42 -7.63 12.68
N THR A 91 -1.79 -8.68 13.23
CA THR A 91 -2.16 -10.07 12.96
C THR A 91 -3.34 -10.55 13.80
N ILE A 92 -3.69 -9.85 14.89
CA ILE A 92 -4.77 -10.27 15.79
C ILE A 92 -6.10 -10.40 15.04
N GLY A 93 -6.39 -9.47 14.13
CA GLY A 93 -7.62 -9.51 13.34
C GLY A 93 -7.69 -10.73 12.42
N THR A 94 -6.57 -11.14 11.83
CA THR A 94 -6.51 -12.26 10.88
C THR A 94 -6.38 -13.63 11.56
N GLU A 95 -5.77 -13.70 12.75
CA GLU A 95 -5.59 -14.93 13.51
C GLU A 95 -6.89 -15.49 14.10
N TYR A 96 -7.89 -14.62 14.36
CA TYR A 96 -9.12 -14.98 15.07
C TYR A 96 -10.39 -14.80 14.22
N GLU A 97 -10.32 -14.89 12.88
CA GLU A 97 -11.48 -14.75 11.98
C GLU A 97 -12.49 -15.93 12.02
N SER A 98 -12.40 -16.82 13.01
CA SER A 98 -13.23 -18.03 13.15
C SER A 98 -14.61 -17.79 13.75
#